data_AF-A0A2J6TB23-F1
#
_entry.id   AF-A0A2J6TB23-F1
#
_cell.length_a   1.000
_cell.length_b   1.000
_cell.length_c   1.000
_cell.angle_alpha   90.00
_cell.angle_beta   90.00
_cell.angle_gamma   90.00
#
_symmetry.space_group_name_H-M   'P 1'
#
loop_
_entity.id
_entity.type
_entity.pdbx_description
1 polymer ?
#
loop_
_entity_poly.entity_id
_entity_poly.type
_entity_poly.pdbx_seq_one_letter_code
_entity_poly.pdbx_strand_id
1 'polypeptide(L)'
;MTTTPPPLDFQHLPGYEIPTKHKEAIRQLHWFGHVPVLMIQERYHLNESSVRRILSFDYPEGRRPNRTGPAFLLSDAKVDEIINYLSESWEHRILKYDVLHAELGLKCSVPTLERRLKQRGYFRYTACQKPYLTRNIFGQWHIYSGIRSG
;
A
#
# COMPACT_ATOMS: atom_id res chain seq x y z
N MET A 1 30.62 -40.98 -3.51
CA MET A 1 29.53 -40.73 -2.55
C MET A 1 28.45 -39.95 -3.28
N THR A 2 27.28 -40.53 -3.49
CA THR A 2 26.15 -39.87 -4.15
C THR A 2 25.39 -39.06 -3.10
N THR A 3 25.80 -37.81 -2.92
CA THR A 3 25.15 -36.86 -2.01
C THR A 3 23.84 -36.41 -2.64
N THR A 4 22.74 -37.12 -2.37
CA THR A 4 21.39 -36.70 -2.79
C THR A 4 21.12 -35.33 -2.19
N PRO A 5 20.94 -34.27 -3.00
CA PRO A 5 20.65 -32.95 -2.47
C PRO A 5 19.31 -32.97 -1.72
N PRO A 6 19.16 -32.15 -0.67
CA PRO A 6 17.94 -32.11 0.13
C PRO A 6 16.70 -31.85 -0.75
N PRO A 7 15.55 -32.47 -0.43
CA PRO A 7 14.34 -32.34 -1.22
C PRO A 7 13.95 -30.86 -1.33
N LEU A 8 13.69 -30.43 -2.55
CA LEU A 8 13.23 -29.08 -2.82
C LEU A 8 11.71 -29.07 -2.69
N ASP A 9 11.19 -28.58 -1.58
CA ASP A 9 9.75 -28.39 -1.33
C ASP A 9 9.19 -27.17 -2.10
N PHE A 10 9.60 -26.99 -3.35
CA PHE A 10 9.16 -25.87 -4.18
C PHE A 10 8.54 -26.38 -5.47
N GLN A 11 7.22 -26.27 -5.55
CA GLN A 11 6.45 -26.48 -6.77
C GLN A 11 5.95 -25.13 -7.28
N HIS A 12 6.50 -24.69 -8.42
CA HIS A 12 6.09 -23.42 -9.02
C HIS A 12 4.81 -23.61 -9.85
N LEU A 13 3.76 -22.87 -9.50
CA LEU A 13 2.55 -22.78 -10.31
C LEU A 13 2.66 -21.63 -11.33
N PRO A 14 2.29 -21.84 -12.60
CA PRO A 14 2.28 -20.78 -13.60
C PRO A 14 1.43 -19.57 -13.14
N GLY A 15 2.00 -18.37 -13.23
CA GLY A 15 1.33 -17.11 -12.85
C GLY A 15 1.55 -16.66 -11.40
N TYR A 16 2.14 -17.50 -10.55
CA TYR A 16 2.53 -17.11 -9.20
C TYR A 16 3.93 -16.50 -9.18
N GLU A 17 4.22 -15.64 -8.20
CA GLU A 17 5.57 -15.10 -8.05
C GLU A 17 6.50 -16.12 -7.38
N ILE A 18 7.72 -16.28 -7.91
CA ILE A 18 8.76 -17.11 -7.28
C ILE A 18 9.25 -16.40 -6.01
N PRO A 19 9.20 -17.04 -4.83
CA PRO A 19 9.71 -16.45 -3.60
C PRO A 19 11.18 -16.04 -3.71
N THR A 20 11.55 -14.92 -3.07
CA THR A 20 12.91 -14.35 -3.12
C THR A 20 13.99 -15.36 -2.73
N LYS A 21 13.71 -16.21 -1.72
CA LYS A 21 14.62 -17.28 -1.27
C LYS A 21 15.04 -18.23 -2.40
N HIS A 22 14.10 -18.62 -3.28
CA HIS A 22 14.40 -19.52 -4.40
C HIS A 22 15.11 -18.79 -5.54
N LYS A 23 14.80 -17.51 -5.78
CA LYS A 23 15.52 -16.68 -6.76
C LYS A 23 17.00 -16.54 -6.37
N GLU A 24 17.29 -16.32 -5.09
CA GLU A 24 18.65 -16.25 -4.56
C GLU A 24 19.37 -17.59 -4.64
N ALA A 25 18.72 -18.69 -4.26
CA ALA A 25 19.31 -20.03 -4.36
C ALA A 25 19.65 -20.40 -5.81
N ILE A 26 18.80 -20.06 -6.77
CA ILE A 26 19.05 -20.24 -8.21
C ILE A 26 20.29 -19.47 -8.65
N ARG A 27 20.43 -18.20 -8.23
CA ARG A 27 21.62 -17.39 -8.54
C ARG A 27 22.88 -17.99 -7.95
N GLN A 28 22.82 -18.42 -6.69
CA GLN A 28 23.97 -19.01 -6.02
C GLN A 28 24.41 -20.31 -6.71
N LEU A 29 23.47 -21.18 -7.09
CA LEU A 29 23.75 -22.39 -7.83
C LEU A 29 24.40 -22.11 -9.19
N HIS A 30 23.93 -21.10 -9.91
CA HIS A 30 24.47 -20.76 -11.22
C HIS A 30 25.84 -20.06 -11.15
N TRP A 31 25.99 -19.03 -10.30
CA TRP A 31 27.20 -18.22 -10.25
C TRP A 31 28.32 -18.83 -9.41
N PHE A 32 28.01 -19.38 -8.23
CA PHE A 32 29.02 -20.01 -7.37
C PHE A 32 29.14 -21.51 -7.62
N GLY A 33 28.00 -22.18 -7.85
CA GLY A 33 27.97 -23.62 -8.11
C GLY A 33 28.29 -24.01 -9.56
N HIS A 34 28.41 -23.03 -10.47
CA HIS A 34 28.58 -23.25 -11.91
C HIS A 34 27.58 -24.26 -12.51
N VAL A 35 26.38 -24.35 -11.91
CA VAL A 35 25.34 -25.28 -12.35
C VAL A 35 24.70 -24.75 -13.64
N PRO A 36 24.61 -25.54 -14.71
CA PRO A 36 24.02 -25.10 -15.97
C PRO A 36 22.52 -24.84 -15.81
N VAL A 37 22.00 -23.89 -16.61
CA VAL A 37 20.59 -23.47 -16.60
C VAL A 37 19.64 -24.66 -16.75
N LEU A 38 19.96 -25.63 -17.61
CA LEU A 38 19.17 -26.85 -17.81
C LEU A 38 18.90 -27.62 -16.51
N MET A 39 19.93 -27.83 -15.68
CA MET A 39 19.76 -28.54 -14.41
C MET A 39 18.97 -27.73 -13.37
N ILE A 40 19.03 -26.40 -13.45
CA ILE A 40 18.22 -25.51 -12.62
C ILE A 40 16.74 -25.63 -13.03
N GLN A 41 16.45 -25.71 -14.32
CA GLN A 41 15.09 -25.88 -14.83
C GLN A 41 14.48 -27.21 -14.40
N GLU A 42 15.23 -28.30 -14.52
CA GLU A 42 14.80 -29.62 -14.07
C GLU A 42 14.54 -29.64 -12.56
N ARG A 43 15.44 -29.05 -11.78
CA ARG A 43 15.35 -29.07 -10.31
C ARG A 43 14.22 -28.19 -9.76
N TYR A 44 13.99 -27.01 -10.34
CA TYR A 44 12.98 -26.06 -9.85
C TYR A 44 11.67 -26.09 -10.66
N HIS A 45 11.57 -26.95 -11.68
CA HIS A 45 10.45 -27.02 -12.61
C HIS A 45 10.08 -25.65 -13.21
N LEU A 46 11.11 -24.90 -13.64
CA LEU A 46 10.96 -23.56 -14.20
C LEU A 46 11.23 -23.53 -15.70
N ASN A 47 10.50 -22.65 -16.39
CA ASN A 47 10.76 -22.34 -17.79
C ASN A 47 12.10 -21.61 -17.96
N GLU A 48 12.74 -21.80 -19.10
CA GLU A 48 14.06 -21.21 -19.39
C GLU A 48 14.03 -19.69 -19.29
N SER A 49 12.98 -19.08 -19.84
CA SER A 49 12.74 -17.64 -19.78
C SER A 49 12.64 -17.11 -18.35
N SER A 50 12.04 -17.88 -17.43
CA SER A 50 11.95 -17.53 -16.01
C SER A 50 13.32 -17.59 -15.34
N VAL A 51 14.10 -18.64 -15.58
CA VAL A 51 15.45 -18.78 -15.02
C VAL A 51 16.37 -17.68 -15.55
N ARG A 52 16.39 -17.45 -16.88
CA ARG A 52 17.18 -16.37 -17.49
C ARG A 52 16.78 -15.00 -16.95
N ARG A 53 15.48 -14.74 -16.76
CA ARG A 53 15.00 -13.50 -16.16
C ARG A 53 15.47 -13.34 -14.71
N ILE A 54 15.50 -14.40 -13.92
CA ILE A 54 16.04 -14.35 -12.54
C ILE A 54 17.54 -14.03 -12.54
N LEU A 55 18.29 -14.64 -13.47
CA LEU A 55 19.73 -14.43 -13.61
C LEU A 55 20.09 -13.06 -14.20
N SER A 56 19.22 -12.44 -14.99
CA SER A 56 19.49 -11.15 -15.65
C SER A 56 19.33 -9.93 -14.73
N PHE A 57 18.57 -10.04 -13.64
CA PHE A 57 18.40 -8.93 -12.71
C PHE A 57 19.58 -8.83 -11.74
N ASP A 58 19.99 -7.61 -11.38
CA ASP A 58 21.03 -7.41 -10.37
C ASP A 58 20.53 -7.76 -8.95
N TYR A 59 19.25 -7.55 -8.67
CA TYR A 59 18.63 -7.81 -7.36
C TYR A 59 17.56 -8.92 -7.43
N PRO A 60 17.40 -9.76 -6.38
CA PRO A 60 16.45 -10.87 -6.37
C PRO A 60 15.00 -10.40 -6.17
N GLU A 61 14.80 -9.19 -5.67
CA GLU A 61 13.49 -8.56 -5.56
C GLU A 61 13.04 -7.95 -6.89
N GLY A 62 11.79 -8.19 -7.26
CA GLY A 62 11.14 -7.55 -8.41
C GLY A 62 10.77 -6.08 -8.16
N ARG A 63 11.23 -5.45 -7.08
CA ARG A 63 11.06 -4.01 -6.87
C ARG A 63 11.80 -3.32 -8.01
N ARG A 64 11.03 -2.68 -8.89
CA ARG A 64 11.55 -1.72 -9.86
C ARG A 64 11.72 -0.41 -9.10
N PRO A 65 12.93 -0.04 -8.61
CA PRO A 65 13.13 1.17 -7.82
C PRO A 65 12.65 2.43 -8.57
N ASN A 66 12.68 2.38 -9.91
CA ASN A 66 12.36 3.51 -10.77
C ASN A 66 10.92 3.49 -11.31
N ARG A 67 10.00 2.69 -10.76
CA ARG A 67 8.59 2.77 -11.15
C ARG A 67 7.94 3.97 -10.47
N THR A 68 8.08 5.14 -11.10
CA THR A 68 7.31 6.33 -10.75
C THR A 68 5.84 6.08 -11.06
N GLY A 69 4.98 6.22 -10.06
CA GLY A 69 3.53 6.16 -10.25
C GLY A 69 3.02 7.29 -11.16
N PRO A 70 1.74 7.26 -11.56
CA PRO A 70 1.15 8.35 -12.33
C PRO A 70 1.32 9.68 -11.58
N ALA A 71 1.75 10.72 -12.30
CA ALA A 71 1.92 12.05 -11.72
C ALA A 71 0.58 12.56 -11.20
N PHE A 72 0.52 12.93 -9.92
CA PHE A 72 -0.69 13.48 -9.33
C PHE A 72 -0.89 14.93 -9.80
N LEU A 73 -2.13 15.27 -10.15
CA LEU A 73 -2.53 16.66 -10.48
C LEU A 73 -2.37 17.62 -9.30
N LEU A 74 -2.33 17.10 -8.08
CA LEU A 74 -2.12 17.83 -6.83
C LEU A 74 -0.82 17.37 -6.20
N SER A 75 0.20 18.22 -6.20
CA SER A 75 1.52 17.94 -5.61
C SER A 75 1.43 17.82 -4.09
N ASP A 76 2.36 17.08 -3.47
CA ASP A 76 2.37 16.92 -2.01
C ASP A 76 2.56 18.27 -1.29
N ALA A 77 3.44 19.14 -1.81
CA ALA A 77 3.62 20.49 -1.28
C ALA A 77 2.31 21.30 -1.26
N LYS A 78 1.49 21.18 -2.33
CA LYS A 78 0.21 21.87 -2.38
C LYS A 78 -0.79 21.29 -1.39
N VAL A 79 -0.77 19.97 -1.16
CA VAL A 79 -1.58 19.35 -0.10
C VAL A 79 -1.18 19.87 1.27
N ASP A 80 0.12 19.98 1.55
CA ASP A 80 0.62 20.48 2.83
C ASP A 80 0.24 21.97 3.05
N GLU A 81 0.28 22.82 2.01
CA GLU A 81 -0.27 24.19 2.05
C GLU A 81 -1.76 24.21 2.41
N ILE A 82 -2.57 23.33 1.81
CA ILE A 82 -4.01 23.25 2.08
C ILE A 82 -4.26 22.82 3.53
N ILE A 83 -3.47 21.86 4.04
CA ILE A 83 -3.57 21.41 5.43
C ILE A 83 -3.23 22.55 6.39
N ASN A 84 -2.20 23.35 6.09
CA ASN A 84 -1.83 24.51 6.89
C ASN A 84 -2.96 25.54 6.89
N TYR A 85 -3.48 25.91 5.72
CA TYR A 85 -4.62 26.82 5.58
C TYR A 85 -5.85 26.36 6.38
N LEU A 86 -6.19 25.07 6.27
CA LEU A 86 -7.26 24.45 7.04
C LEU A 86 -7.00 24.44 8.54
N SER A 87 -5.75 24.49 8.97
CA SER A 87 -5.37 24.42 10.38
C SER A 87 -5.32 25.78 11.07
N GLU A 88 -5.28 26.88 10.30
CA GLU A 88 -5.17 28.27 10.79
C GLU A 88 -6.38 28.72 11.62
N SER A 89 -7.60 28.35 11.23
CA SER A 89 -8.82 28.78 11.92
C SER A 89 -9.79 27.62 12.12
N TRP A 90 -10.62 27.70 13.16
CA TRP A 90 -11.71 26.74 13.35
C TRP A 90 -12.72 26.76 12.19
N GLU A 91 -12.98 27.95 11.64
CA GLU A 91 -13.88 28.14 10.51
C GLU A 91 -13.38 27.38 9.28
N HIS A 92 -12.08 27.43 9.00
CA HIS A 92 -11.50 26.67 7.89
C HIS A 92 -11.59 25.15 8.10
N ARG A 93 -11.48 24.67 9.35
CA ARG A 93 -11.60 23.23 9.67
C ARG A 93 -13.00 22.67 9.37
N ILE A 94 -14.04 23.48 9.52
CA ILE A 94 -15.45 23.07 9.32
C ILE A 94 -15.96 23.33 7.89
N LEU A 95 -15.20 24.03 7.03
CA LEU A 95 -15.57 24.26 5.63
C LEU A 95 -15.86 22.94 4.90
N LYS A 96 -16.85 22.91 4.00
CA LYS A 96 -17.09 21.74 3.15
C LYS A 96 -16.01 21.64 2.06
N TYR A 97 -15.75 20.43 1.56
CA TYR A 97 -14.75 20.25 0.50
C TYR A 97 -15.13 20.98 -0.80
N ASP A 98 -16.43 21.12 -1.09
CA ASP A 98 -16.89 21.87 -2.27
C ASP A 98 -16.54 23.36 -2.19
N VAL A 99 -16.73 23.96 -1.01
CA VAL A 99 -16.42 25.37 -0.76
C VAL A 99 -14.91 25.59 -0.79
N LEU A 100 -14.15 24.73 -0.10
CA LEU A 100 -12.69 24.76 -0.12
C LEU A 100 -12.11 24.61 -1.54
N HIS A 101 -12.73 23.74 -2.35
CA HIS A 101 -12.33 23.51 -3.73
C HIS A 101 -12.56 24.75 -4.60
N ALA A 102 -13.70 25.41 -4.42
CA ALA A 102 -14.05 26.65 -5.12
C ALA A 102 -13.16 27.82 -4.69
N GLU A 103 -12.94 28.01 -3.39
CA GLU A 103 -12.09 29.09 -2.84
C GLU A 103 -10.64 29.00 -3.32
N LEU A 104 -10.09 27.78 -3.37
CA LEU A 104 -8.71 27.55 -3.77
C LEU A 104 -8.53 27.36 -5.29
N GLY A 105 -9.62 27.37 -6.06
CA GLY A 105 -9.59 27.26 -7.53
C GLY A 105 -8.86 26.00 -8.03
N LEU A 106 -9.02 24.87 -7.33
CA LEU A 106 -8.20 23.69 -7.61
C LEU A 106 -8.61 23.01 -8.92
N LYS A 107 -7.62 22.62 -9.73
CA LYS A 107 -7.86 21.91 -11.01
C LYS A 107 -8.35 20.46 -10.83
N CYS A 108 -8.12 19.85 -9.67
CA CYS A 108 -8.51 18.47 -9.39
C CYS A 108 -9.96 18.37 -8.91
N SER A 109 -10.59 17.21 -9.00
CA SER A 109 -11.95 17.01 -8.47
C SER A 109 -11.99 17.02 -6.93
N VAL A 110 -13.14 17.40 -6.35
CA VAL A 110 -13.42 17.34 -4.89
C VAL A 110 -13.06 15.98 -4.27
N PRO A 111 -13.46 14.82 -4.82
CA PRO A 111 -13.06 13.51 -4.26
C PRO A 111 -11.55 13.26 -4.32
N THR A 112 -10.85 13.83 -5.32
CA THR A 112 -9.38 13.74 -5.39
C THR A 112 -8.74 14.53 -4.26
N LEU A 113 -9.24 15.73 -3.97
CA LEU A 113 -8.82 16.56 -2.84
C LEU A 113 -9.00 15.81 -1.52
N GLU A 114 -10.20 15.27 -1.27
CA GLU A 114 -10.49 14.51 -0.05
C GLU A 114 -9.56 13.30 0.11
N ARG A 115 -9.38 12.50 -0.95
CA ARG A 115 -8.50 11.33 -0.91
C ARG A 115 -7.05 11.73 -0.59
N ARG A 116 -6.55 12.81 -1.19
CA ARG A 116 -5.17 13.27 -1.00
C ARG A 116 -4.94 13.80 0.41
N LEU A 117 -5.90 14.54 0.96
CA LEU A 117 -5.86 14.99 2.36
C LEU A 117 -5.82 13.81 3.33
N LYS A 118 -6.66 12.78 3.13
CA LYS A 118 -6.65 11.56 3.95
C LYS A 118 -5.35 10.78 3.82
N GLN A 119 -4.80 10.63 2.61
CA GLN A 119 -3.49 10.00 2.41
C GLN A 119 -2.38 10.68 3.20
N ARG A 120 -2.50 12.00 3.39
CA ARG A 120 -1.53 12.80 4.13
C ARG A 120 -1.80 12.84 5.64
N GLY A 121 -2.87 12.19 6.10
CA GLY A 121 -3.25 12.08 7.52
C GLY A 121 -4.20 13.16 8.01
N TYR A 122 -4.74 14.01 7.13
CA TYR A 122 -5.75 14.98 7.52
C TYR A 122 -7.14 14.33 7.50
N PHE A 123 -7.69 14.13 8.69
CA PHE A 123 -9.06 13.66 8.89
C PHE A 123 -9.89 14.77 9.52
N ARG A 124 -11.00 15.14 8.88
CA ARG A 124 -11.98 16.03 9.50
C ARG A 124 -12.68 15.26 10.62
N TYR A 125 -12.39 15.62 11.86
CA TYR A 125 -13.20 15.19 12.99
C TYR A 125 -14.55 15.90 12.91
N THR A 126 -15.59 15.20 12.51
CA THR A 126 -16.95 15.55 12.93
C THR A 126 -16.99 15.35 14.43
N ALA A 127 -17.07 16.44 15.20
CA ALA A 127 -17.42 16.35 16.60
C ALA A 127 -18.79 15.68 16.68
N CYS A 128 -18.83 14.38 16.98
CA CYS A 128 -20.06 13.71 17.33
C CYS A 128 -20.62 14.46 18.54
N GLN A 129 -21.86 14.93 18.46
CA GLN A 129 -22.53 15.49 19.63
C GLN A 129 -22.35 14.52 20.79
N LYS A 130 -21.84 15.03 21.92
CA LYS A 130 -21.72 14.24 23.14
C LYS A 130 -23.11 13.66 23.42
N PRO A 131 -23.29 12.32 23.43
CA PRO A 131 -24.60 11.74 23.71
C PRO A 131 -25.05 12.29 25.06
N TYR A 132 -26.30 12.77 25.13
CA TYR A 132 -26.83 13.30 26.36
C TYR A 132 -26.88 12.18 27.40
N LEU A 133 -26.35 12.45 28.58
CA LEU A 133 -26.44 11.54 29.72
C LEU A 133 -27.88 11.61 30.22
N THR A 134 -28.71 10.61 29.89
CA THR A 134 -30.01 10.42 30.55
C THR A 134 -29.84 9.54 31.78
N ARG A 135 -30.38 9.99 32.90
CA ARG A 135 -30.45 9.22 34.15
C ARG A 135 -31.47 8.11 33.97
N ASN A 136 -31.08 6.85 34.15
CA ASN A 136 -32.02 5.75 34.17
C ASN A 136 -32.82 5.76 35.50
N ILE A 137 -33.98 5.10 35.54
CA ILE A 137 -34.88 5.04 36.72
C ILE A 137 -34.16 4.44 37.95
N PHE A 138 -33.09 3.68 37.72
CA PHE A 138 -32.22 3.07 38.74
C PHE A 138 -30.94 3.87 39.07
N GLY A 139 -30.81 5.12 38.62
CA GLY A 139 -29.69 6.00 38.97
C GLY A 139 -28.35 5.71 38.26
N GLN A 140 -28.31 4.78 37.30
CA GLN A 140 -27.14 4.50 36.47
C GLN A 140 -27.12 5.33 35.18
N TRP A 141 -25.92 5.77 34.80
CA TRP A 141 -25.65 6.48 33.55
C TRP A 141 -25.34 5.48 32.43
N HIS A 142 -26.10 5.51 31.33
CA HIS A 142 -25.81 4.74 30.12
C HIS A 142 -25.62 5.66 28.92
N ILE A 143 -24.69 5.29 28.03
CA ILE A 143 -24.44 5.97 26.75
C ILE A 143 -25.31 5.30 25.69
N TYR A 144 -26.25 6.02 25.09
CA TYR A 144 -26.94 5.58 23.88
C TYR A 144 -26.10 5.96 22.65
N SER A 145 -25.51 4.97 21.97
CA SER A 145 -25.00 5.13 20.61
C SER A 145 -26.14 4.93 19.63
N GLY A 146 -26.71 6.03 19.12
CA GLY A 146 -27.72 5.99 18.07
C GLY A 146 -27.13 5.42 16.77
N ILE A 147 -27.42 4.15 16.47
CA ILE A 147 -27.18 3.54 15.17
C ILE A 147 -28.11 4.22 14.17
N ARG A 148 -27.57 5.05 13.27
CA ARG A 148 -28.27 5.45 12.04
C ARG A 148 -28.04 4.37 10.99
N SER A 149 -29.06 3.54 10.78
CA SER A 149 -29.24 2.79 9.55
C SER A 149 -29.69 3.77 8.45
N GLY A 150 -28.99 3.78 7.32
CA GLY A 150 -29.30 4.56 6.13
C GLY A 150 -28.38 4.17 5.00
#